data_AF-A0A7S3QJH4-F1
#
_entry.id   AF-A0A7S3QJH4-F1
#
_cell.length_a   1.000
_cell.length_b   1.000
_cell.length_c   1.000
_cell.angle_alpha   90.00
_cell.angle_beta   90.00
_cell.angle_gamma   90.00
#
_symmetry.space_group_name_H-M   'P 1'
#
loop_
_entity.id
_entity.type
_entity.pdbx_description
1 polymer ?
#
loop_
_entity_poly.entity_id
_entity_poly.type
_entity_poly.pdbx_seq_one_letter_code
_entity_poly.pdbx_strand_id
1 'polypeptide(L)'
;MAPYAGALKRIPSALQKLHAKGLAALLPEKIVDPMSTLERWKKPVVSRRIAKDLRKRAIKNGTYGAYDSEKGIGWEKSWDEGLFGGKNVGKINWMEVRGFKDTKRERTRESRAQRVELLLETADDKIAEFRQKFRDSKPEGGVENDLKRRIKGSSK
;
A
#
# COMPACT_ATOMS: atom_id res chain seq x y z
N MET A 1 33.96 5.49 9.28
CA MET A 1 32.50 5.28 9.15
C MET A 1 31.89 6.58 8.62
N ALA A 2 31.62 6.66 7.32
CA ALA A 2 30.96 7.83 6.74
C ALA A 2 29.45 7.75 7.03
N PRO A 3 28.79 8.84 7.45
CA PRO A 3 27.34 8.84 7.56
C PRO A 3 26.76 8.65 6.16
N TYR A 4 25.91 7.64 5.99
CA TYR A 4 25.07 7.51 4.79
C TYR A 4 24.35 8.83 4.57
N ALA A 5 24.79 9.62 3.59
CA ALA A 5 24.07 10.78 3.11
C ALA A 5 22.72 10.27 2.58
N GLY A 6 21.69 10.32 3.43
CA GLY A 6 20.34 9.92 3.06
C GLY A 6 19.94 10.72 1.83
N ALA A 7 19.74 10.03 0.71
CA ALA A 7 19.33 10.66 -0.54
C ALA A 7 18.20 11.66 -0.26
N LEU A 8 18.40 12.93 -0.65
CA LEU A 8 17.37 13.96 -0.53
C LEU A 8 16.08 13.39 -1.11
N LYS A 9 15.07 13.18 -0.25
CA LYS A 9 13.82 12.55 -0.66
C LYS A 9 13.21 13.45 -1.72
N ARG A 10 13.16 12.99 -2.97
CA ARG A 10 12.50 13.73 -4.06
C ARG A 10 11.07 14.02 -3.63
N ILE A 11 10.72 15.30 -3.60
CA ILE A 11 9.36 15.75 -3.32
C ILE A 11 8.44 15.12 -4.38
N PRO A 12 7.34 14.45 -4.00
CA PRO A 12 6.39 13.92 -4.97
C PRO A 12 5.93 15.02 -5.92
N SER A 13 5.92 14.75 -7.23
CA SER A 13 5.56 15.76 -8.25
C SER A 13 4.20 16.40 -8.03
N ALA A 14 3.26 15.68 -7.41
CA ALA A 14 1.97 16.21 -7.01
C ALA A 14 2.05 17.22 -5.86
N LEU A 15 2.95 17.02 -4.89
CA LEU A 15 3.21 17.99 -3.81
C LEU A 15 3.94 19.23 -4.34
N GLN A 16 4.85 19.08 -5.31
CA GLN A 16 5.45 20.24 -5.99
C GLN A 16 4.40 21.08 -6.72
N LYS A 17 3.44 20.44 -7.38
CA LYS A 17 2.32 21.12 -8.06
C LYS A 17 1.37 21.80 -7.07
N LEU A 18 1.14 21.20 -5.90
CA LEU A 18 0.37 21.81 -4.81
C LEU A 18 1.12 22.98 -4.18
N HIS A 19 2.44 22.89 -4.00
CA HIS A 19 3.25 24.01 -3.52
C HIS A 19 3.20 25.20 -4.48
N ALA A 20 3.35 24.94 -5.79
CA ALA A 20 3.42 26.00 -6.79
C ALA A 20 2.07 26.69 -7.05
N LYS A 21 0.96 25.97 -6.95
CA LYS A 21 -0.38 26.47 -7.33
C LYS A 21 -1.41 26.47 -6.20
N GLY A 22 -1.05 25.94 -5.03
CA GLY A 22 -1.95 25.79 -3.88
C GLY A 22 -3.25 25.08 -4.23
N LEU A 23 -4.34 25.68 -3.74
CA LEU A 23 -5.72 25.24 -3.99
C LEU A 23 -6.09 25.12 -5.46
N ALA A 24 -5.56 25.98 -6.34
CA ALA A 24 -5.89 25.97 -7.76
C ALA A 24 -5.45 24.66 -8.44
N ALA A 25 -4.47 23.94 -7.90
CA ALA A 25 -4.09 22.63 -8.43
C ALA A 25 -5.16 21.54 -8.25
N LEU A 26 -6.07 21.71 -7.28
CA LEU A 26 -7.12 20.74 -6.93
C LEU A 26 -8.46 21.06 -7.59
N LEU A 27 -8.62 22.28 -8.09
CA LEU A 27 -9.84 22.75 -8.71
C LEU A 27 -9.79 22.59 -10.24
N PRO A 28 -10.92 22.28 -10.90
CA PRO A 28 -11.01 22.37 -12.34
C PRO A 28 -10.96 23.84 -12.77
N GLU A 29 -10.38 24.09 -13.93
CA GLU A 29 -10.19 25.43 -14.48
C GLU A 29 -11.07 25.59 -15.73
N LYS A 30 -11.84 26.67 -15.81
CA LYS A 30 -12.62 26.99 -17.02
C LYS A 30 -11.69 27.67 -18.02
N ILE A 31 -11.55 27.08 -19.20
CA ILE A 31 -10.83 27.68 -20.32
C ILE A 31 -11.88 28.25 -21.28
N VAL A 32 -11.77 29.55 -21.50
CA VAL A 32 -12.53 30.26 -22.52
C VAL A 32 -11.55 30.49 -23.67
N ASP A 33 -11.73 29.75 -24.75
CA ASP A 33 -10.89 29.91 -25.93
C ASP A 33 -11.32 31.21 -26.64
N PRO A 34 -10.46 32.23 -26.79
CA PRO A 34 -10.86 33.51 -27.39
C PRO A 34 -11.21 33.38 -28.88
N MET A 35 -10.78 32.29 -29.51
CA MET A 35 -10.95 32.01 -30.94
C MET A 35 -12.08 31.02 -31.23
N SER A 36 -12.58 30.32 -30.20
CA SER A 36 -13.61 29.29 -30.31
C SER A 36 -14.63 29.58 -29.22
N THR A 37 -15.86 29.95 -29.56
CA THR A 37 -16.96 30.27 -28.63
C THR A 37 -17.35 29.10 -27.70
N LEU A 38 -16.65 27.97 -27.77
CA LEU A 38 -16.83 26.79 -26.94
C LEU A 38 -16.10 26.96 -25.61
N GLU A 39 -16.88 26.89 -24.53
CA GLU A 39 -16.35 26.82 -23.18
C GLU A 39 -15.90 25.39 -22.85
N ARG A 40 -14.68 25.22 -22.34
CA ARG A 40 -14.13 23.91 -21.98
C ARG A 40 -13.64 23.89 -20.54
N TRP A 41 -13.93 22.81 -19.83
CA TRP A 41 -13.46 22.59 -18.47
C TRP A 41 -12.19 21.74 -18.48
N LYS A 42 -11.10 22.30 -17.97
CA LYS A 42 -9.85 21.59 -17.77
C LYS A 42 -9.88 20.84 -16.44
N LYS A 43 -9.41 19.59 -16.49
CA LYS A 43 -9.27 18.75 -15.30
C LYS A 43 -8.25 19.35 -14.33
N PRO A 44 -8.42 19.14 -13.01
CA PRO A 44 -7.46 19.61 -12.02
C PRO A 44 -6.07 19.03 -12.27
N VAL A 45 -5.05 19.83 -11.95
CA VAL A 45 -3.63 19.49 -12.15
C VAL A 45 -3.22 18.28 -11.30
N VAL A 46 -3.78 18.16 -10.10
CA VAL A 46 -3.60 17.01 -9.21
C VAL A 46 -4.92 16.26 -9.10
N SER A 47 -4.88 14.95 -9.37
CA SER A 47 -6.09 14.13 -9.28
C SER A 47 -6.57 14.01 -7.83
N ARG A 48 -7.90 13.93 -7.66
CA ARG A 48 -8.52 13.75 -6.33
C ARG A 48 -7.98 12.53 -5.57
N ARG A 49 -7.66 11.45 -6.28
CA ARG A 49 -7.11 10.23 -5.66
C ARG A 49 -5.72 10.50 -5.06
N ILE A 50 -4.84 11.11 -5.83
CA ILE A 50 -3.47 11.42 -5.41
C ILE A 50 -3.50 12.38 -4.22
N ALA A 51 -4.32 13.43 -4.28
CA ALA A 51 -4.52 14.36 -3.17
C ALA A 51 -4.98 13.66 -1.88
N LYS A 52 -5.98 12.77 -1.97
CA LYS A 52 -6.45 11.98 -0.83
C LYS A 52 -5.36 11.07 -0.25
N ASP A 53 -4.52 10.47 -1.09
CA ASP A 53 -3.45 9.60 -0.62
C ASP A 53 -2.32 10.39 0.05
N LEU A 54 -1.99 11.58 -0.46
CA LEU A 54 -1.05 12.51 0.18
C LEU A 54 -1.57 13.00 1.54
N ARG A 55 -2.84 13.41 1.61
CA ARG A 55 -3.49 13.80 2.86
C ARG A 55 -3.45 12.69 3.91
N LYS A 56 -3.78 11.44 3.52
CA LYS A 56 -3.70 10.29 4.43
C LYS A 56 -2.28 10.06 4.96
N ARG A 57 -1.26 10.21 4.10
CA ARG A 57 0.15 10.09 4.53
C ARG A 57 0.51 11.18 5.53
N ALA A 58 0.08 12.42 5.30
CA ALA A 58 0.32 13.53 6.21
C ALA A 58 -0.33 13.29 7.58
N ILE A 59 -1.59 12.84 7.61
CA ILE A 59 -2.29 12.45 8.85
C ILE A 59 -1.55 11.33 9.57
N LYS A 60 -1.14 10.28 8.84
CA LYS A 60 -0.39 9.16 9.42
C LYS A 60 0.93 9.61 10.06
N ASN A 61 1.60 10.57 9.44
CA ASN A 61 2.88 11.09 9.92
C ASN A 61 2.74 12.22 10.94
N GLY A 62 1.51 12.65 11.30
CA GLY A 62 1.28 13.80 12.18
C GLY A 62 1.67 15.16 11.59
N THR A 63 1.84 15.25 10.26
CA THR A 63 2.27 16.46 9.53
C THR A 63 1.10 17.14 8.81
N TYR A 64 -0.13 16.83 9.23
CA TYR A 64 -1.32 17.49 8.74
C TYR A 64 -1.49 18.86 9.43
N GLY A 65 -1.72 19.91 8.65
CA GLY A 65 -1.82 21.29 9.11
C GLY A 65 -0.49 22.06 9.13
N ALA A 66 0.65 21.36 9.13
CA ALA A 66 1.99 21.94 9.06
C ALA A 66 2.71 21.45 7.80
N TYR A 67 2.53 22.18 6.70
CA TYR A 67 3.23 21.90 5.44
C TYR A 67 4.61 22.59 5.44
N ASP A 68 5.67 21.79 5.26
CA ASP A 68 7.04 22.26 5.12
C ASP A 68 7.40 22.30 3.62
N SER A 69 7.59 23.51 3.09
CA SER A 69 7.91 23.77 1.68
C SER A 69 9.31 23.29 1.28
N GLU A 70 10.26 23.29 2.21
CA GLU A 70 11.65 22.91 1.93
C GLU A 70 11.79 21.39 1.80
N LYS A 71 11.13 20.66 2.70
CA LYS A 71 11.16 19.19 2.71
C LYS A 71 10.07 18.58 1.84
N GLY A 72 9.05 19.36 1.46
CA GLY A 72 7.87 18.89 0.75
C GLY A 72 7.13 17.81 1.54
N ILE A 73 7.03 17.99 2.86
CA ILE A 73 6.37 17.06 3.78
C ILE A 73 5.17 17.77 4.40
N GLY A 74 4.08 17.03 4.56
CA GLY A 74 2.88 17.50 5.23
C GLY A 74 1.74 17.82 4.26
N TRP A 75 0.69 18.39 4.83
CA TRP A 75 -0.51 18.76 4.10
C TRP A 75 -1.09 20.03 4.70
N GLU A 76 -1.29 21.05 3.88
CA GLU A 76 -1.86 22.31 4.34
C GLU A 76 -3.37 22.18 4.54
N LYS A 77 -3.89 22.71 5.65
CA LYS A 77 -5.33 22.59 5.99
C LYS A 77 -6.22 23.31 4.97
N SER A 78 -5.75 24.42 4.39
CA SER A 78 -6.47 25.18 3.36
C SER A 78 -6.80 24.31 2.15
N TRP A 79 -5.95 23.34 1.78
CA TRP A 79 -6.15 22.46 0.62
C TRP A 79 -7.35 21.51 0.74
N ASP A 80 -7.85 21.27 1.96
CA ASP A 80 -9.05 20.45 2.17
C ASP A 80 -10.32 21.14 1.62
N GLU A 81 -10.33 22.46 1.51
CA GLU A 81 -11.47 23.23 0.97
C GLU A 81 -11.77 22.83 -0.48
N GLY A 82 -10.74 22.76 -1.31
CA GLY A 82 -10.86 22.34 -2.72
C GLY A 82 -11.11 20.83 -2.87
N LEU A 83 -10.67 20.00 -1.92
CA LEU A 83 -10.79 18.55 -2.00
C LEU A 83 -12.15 18.03 -1.55
N PHE A 84 -12.77 18.65 -0.54
CA PHE A 84 -14.03 18.24 0.06
C PHE A 84 -15.19 19.22 -0.18
N GLY A 85 -14.95 20.31 -0.92
CA GLY A 85 -15.99 21.15 -1.51
C GLY A 85 -16.79 21.93 -0.48
N GLY A 86 -16.14 22.61 0.47
CA GLY A 86 -16.79 23.56 1.38
C GLY A 86 -17.70 22.97 2.47
N LYS A 87 -18.26 21.76 2.27
CA LYS A 87 -19.32 21.19 3.15
C LYS A 87 -18.87 20.89 4.59
N ASN A 88 -17.56 20.95 4.87
CA ASN A 88 -16.97 20.68 6.18
C ASN A 88 -16.03 21.80 6.67
N VAL A 89 -16.03 22.98 6.04
CA VAL A 89 -15.21 24.11 6.49
C VAL A 89 -15.71 24.57 7.86
N GLY A 90 -14.84 24.56 8.87
CA GLY A 90 -15.17 24.95 10.26
C GLY A 90 -15.72 23.85 11.15
N LYS A 91 -16.02 22.65 10.64
CA LYS A 91 -16.34 21.49 11.48
C LYS A 91 -15.06 20.74 11.81
N ILE A 92 -14.89 20.34 13.07
CA ILE A 92 -13.85 19.36 13.43
C ILE A 92 -14.14 18.12 12.60
N ASN A 93 -13.29 17.86 11.62
CA ASN A 93 -13.45 16.69 10.79
C ASN A 93 -13.25 15.50 11.73
N TRP A 94 -14.24 14.62 11.89
CA TRP A 94 -14.13 13.43 12.75
C TRP A 94 -12.92 12.56 12.38
N MET A 95 -12.40 12.70 11.15
CA MET A 95 -11.16 12.07 10.68
C MET A 95 -9.88 12.67 11.29
N GLU A 96 -9.90 13.89 11.84
CA GLU A 96 -8.81 14.51 12.59
C GLU A 96 -8.76 14.01 14.04
N VAL A 97 -9.92 13.75 14.64
CA VAL A 97 -10.04 13.27 16.03
C VAL A 97 -9.70 11.79 16.14
N ARG A 98 -10.03 10.99 15.11
CA ARG A 98 -9.75 9.56 15.12
C ARG A 98 -8.36 9.28 14.56
N GLY A 99 -7.54 8.58 15.35
CA GLY A 99 -6.27 8.03 14.87
C GLY A 99 -6.45 7.22 13.57
N PHE A 100 -5.44 7.28 12.70
CA PHE A 100 -5.47 6.57 11.43
C PHE A 100 -5.65 5.06 11.67
N LYS A 101 -6.66 4.46 11.03
CA LYS A 101 -7.03 3.04 11.22
C LYS A 101 -5.96 2.03 10.75
N ASP A 102 -4.82 2.48 10.23
CA ASP A 102 -3.79 1.68 9.57
C ASP A 102 -4.29 0.81 8.39
N THR A 103 -3.38 0.45 7.50
CA THR A 103 -3.73 -0.45 6.39
C THR A 103 -3.97 -1.87 6.91
N LYS A 104 -4.71 -2.70 6.15
CA LYS A 104 -4.94 -4.10 6.54
C LYS A 104 -3.63 -4.84 6.79
N ARG A 105 -2.59 -4.56 5.99
CA ARG A 105 -1.27 -5.20 6.12
C ARG A 105 -0.57 -4.85 7.43
N GLU A 106 -0.65 -3.59 7.85
CA GLU A 106 -0.05 -3.10 9.10
C GLU A 106 -0.79 -3.68 10.31
N ARG A 107 -2.13 -3.61 10.30
CA ARG A 107 -2.96 -4.16 11.38
C ARG A 107 -2.78 -5.67 11.61
N THR A 108 -2.42 -6.43 10.58
CA THR A 108 -2.21 -7.88 10.68
C THR A 108 -0.74 -8.28 10.66
N ARG A 109 0.19 -7.33 10.81
CA ARG A 109 1.62 -7.63 10.70
C ARG A 109 2.08 -8.54 11.84
N GLU A 110 1.69 -8.19 13.06
CA GLU A 110 2.05 -8.93 14.28
C GLU A 110 1.44 -10.32 14.29
N SER A 111 0.15 -10.46 13.98
CA SER A 111 -0.51 -11.77 13.91
C SER A 111 0.06 -12.67 12.81
N ARG A 112 0.55 -12.08 11.71
CA ARG A 112 1.29 -12.82 10.69
C ARG A 112 2.68 -13.25 11.18
N ALA A 113 3.38 -12.39 11.92
CA ALA A 113 4.69 -12.72 12.48
C ALA A 113 4.58 -13.87 13.50
N GLN A 114 3.63 -13.78 14.44
CA GLN A 114 3.33 -14.84 15.42
C GLN A 114 3.02 -16.18 14.74
N ARG A 115 2.26 -16.16 13.64
CA ARG A 115 1.97 -17.38 12.88
C ARG A 115 3.24 -17.97 12.24
N VAL A 116 4.14 -17.13 11.75
CA VAL A 116 5.40 -17.59 11.17
C VAL A 116 6.32 -18.17 12.25
N GLU A 117 6.42 -17.52 13.41
CA GLU A 117 7.18 -18.01 14.56
C GLU A 117 6.68 -19.40 15.01
N LEU A 118 5.36 -19.56 15.20
CA LEU A 118 4.77 -20.86 15.53
C LEU A 118 5.03 -21.94 14.46
N LEU A 119 5.04 -21.56 13.18
CA LEU A 119 5.35 -22.49 12.09
C LEU A 119 6.83 -22.88 12.05
N LEU A 120 7.72 -21.97 12.45
CA LEU A 120 9.16 -22.23 12.57
C LEU A 120 9.45 -23.14 13.77
N GLU A 121 8.79 -22.92 14.91
CA GLU A 121 8.91 -23.79 16.10
C GLU A 121 8.48 -25.23 15.78
N THR A 122 7.37 -25.39 15.05
CA THR A 122 6.83 -26.71 14.68
C THR A 122 7.40 -27.28 13.37
N ALA A 123 8.44 -26.65 12.80
CA ALA A 123 8.95 -27.03 11.48
C ALA A 123 9.64 -28.40 11.49
N ASP A 124 10.48 -28.64 12.49
CA ASP A 124 11.28 -29.87 12.57
C ASP A 124 10.40 -31.11 12.77
N ASP A 125 9.36 -31.01 13.62
CA ASP A 125 8.39 -32.08 13.83
C ASP A 125 7.64 -32.44 12.55
N LYS A 126 7.18 -31.43 11.80
CA LYS A 126 6.51 -31.64 10.51
C LYS A 126 7.43 -32.28 9.47
N ILE A 127 8.71 -31.93 9.48
CA ILE A 127 9.71 -32.55 8.60
C ILE A 127 9.91 -34.01 8.99
N ALA A 128 9.99 -34.32 10.29
CA ALA A 128 10.12 -35.69 10.77
C ALA A 128 8.89 -36.54 10.39
N GLU A 129 7.69 -36.04 10.65
CA GLU A 129 6.43 -36.69 10.25
C GLU A 129 6.36 -36.93 8.74
N PHE A 130 6.73 -35.93 7.93
CA PHE A 130 6.71 -36.05 6.48
C PHE A 130 7.69 -37.13 6.02
N ARG A 131 8.90 -37.17 6.59
CA ARG A 131 9.90 -38.20 6.27
C ARG A 131 9.41 -39.59 6.67
N GLN A 132 8.72 -39.73 7.79
CA GLN A 132 8.16 -40.99 8.24
C GLN A 132 7.03 -41.44 7.31
N LYS A 133 6.04 -40.59 7.05
CA LYS A 133 4.96 -40.84 6.08
C LYS A 133 5.50 -41.22 4.71
N PHE A 134 6.58 -40.57 4.26
CA PHE A 134 7.21 -40.90 2.99
C PHE A 134 7.86 -42.29 3.01
N ARG A 135 8.50 -42.70 4.11
CA ARG A 135 9.03 -44.06 4.28
C ARG A 135 7.90 -45.09 4.31
N ASP A 136 6.85 -44.83 5.08
CA ASP A 136 5.71 -45.75 5.24
C ASP A 136 4.90 -45.87 3.95
N SER A 137 4.86 -44.80 3.14
CA SER A 137 4.21 -44.82 1.82
C SER A 137 5.01 -45.54 0.74
N LYS A 138 6.31 -45.82 0.97
CA LYS A 138 7.08 -46.61 0.01
C LYS A 138 6.60 -48.05 0.10
N PRO A 139 6.23 -48.67 -1.04
CA PRO A 139 5.86 -50.08 -1.04
C PRO A 139 7.03 -50.92 -0.54
N GLU A 140 6.73 -51.97 0.22
CA GLU A 140 7.73 -52.89 0.73
C GLU A 140 8.53 -53.50 -0.42
N GLY A 141 9.86 -53.50 -0.27
CA GLY A 141 10.76 -54.14 -1.23
C GLY A 141 10.67 -55.66 -1.10
N GLY A 142 10.42 -56.34 -2.22
CA GLY A 142 10.32 -57.79 -2.26
C GLY A 142 10.06 -58.32 -3.67
N VAL A 143 10.52 -59.55 -3.92
CA VAL A 143 10.43 -60.22 -5.23
C VAL A 143 8.97 -60.26 -5.74
N GLU A 144 8.02 -60.47 -4.84
CA GLU A 144 6.59 -60.54 -5.16
C GLU A 144 6.01 -59.18 -5.62
N ASN A 145 6.44 -58.08 -5.01
CA ASN A 145 6.03 -56.73 -5.41
C ASN A 145 6.71 -56.30 -6.73
N ASP A 146 7.95 -56.73 -6.97
CA ASP A 146 8.63 -56.52 -8.25
C ASP A 146 7.97 -57.32 -9.39
N LEU A 147 7.50 -58.55 -9.12
CA LEU A 147 6.72 -59.36 -10.05
C LEU A 147 5.36 -58.74 -10.34
N LYS A 148 4.61 -58.32 -9.30
CA LYS A 148 3.33 -57.58 -9.46
C LYS A 148 3.51 -56.28 -10.26
N ARG A 149 4.62 -55.55 -10.06
CA ARG A 149 4.94 -54.32 -10.81
C ARG A 149 5.25 -54.61 -12.29
N ARG A 150 6.00 -55.68 -12.59
CA ARG A 150 6.30 -56.11 -13.98
C ARG A 150 5.05 -56.60 -14.72
N ILE A 151 4.21 -57.39 -14.08
CA ILE A 151 2.94 -57.88 -14.66
C ILE A 151 1.99 -56.71 -14.97
N LYS A 152 1.85 -55.76 -14.04
CA LYS A 152 1.01 -54.56 -14.23
C LYS A 152 1.53 -53.61 -15.31
N GLY A 153 2.85 -53.52 -15.50
CA GLY A 153 3.48 -52.73 -16.56
C GLY A 153 3.40 -53.36 -17.96
N SER A 154 3.22 -54.69 -18.03
CA SER A 154 3.07 -55.46 -19.28
C SER A 154 1.65 -55.45 -19.86
N SER A 155 0.66 -54.93 -19.11
CA SER A 155 -0.76 -54.91 -19.46
C SER A 155 -1.18 -53.61 -20.21
N LYS A 156 -0.24 -52.92 -20.85
CA LYS A 156 -0.50 -51.74 -21.68
C LYS A 156 -0.01 -51.96 -23.10
#